data_AF-A0A944HLS7-F1
#
_entry.id   AF-A0A944HLS7-F1
#
_cell.length_a   1.000
_cell.length_b   1.000
_cell.length_c   1.000
_cell.angle_alpha   90.00
_cell.angle_beta   90.00
_cell.angle_gamma   90.00
#
_symmetry.space_group_name_H-M   'P 1'
#
loop_
_entity.id
_entity.type
_entity.pdbx_description
1 polymer ?
#
loop_
_entity_poly.entity_id
_entity_poly.type
_entity_poly.pdbx_seq_one_letter_code
_entity_poly.pdbx_strand_id
1 'polypeptide(L)'
;MGRSIRRGAGGAVAMALACAVALVAAPAAPAAPVTRAGTAAGCSMDDQAQGLPGRASGTPVQVPRRDGRVDQFQAFHDTTGRSGLPFVWHRSQREPGGAYGDWERVSAGTVGPKAVFITGIENAAGGLELFWLDHGGFCHTAQGPDGGAWSAPEGFGLQPAPYHGFLTLFKRSNGTLVAMASSTLWDRSMESRTQLSSDGVWQRATGMGKVPESGVGLSAPGTVTELPDRRLKVTAHEWNADSRYWQLTEVVPNDGRPSGWWGARWERCATPACD
;
A
#
# COMPACT_ATOMS: atom_id res chain seq x y z
N MET A 1 82.23 12.45 14.72
CA MET A 1 83.53 11.77 14.57
C MET A 1 83.47 10.43 15.30
N GLY A 2 83.98 9.35 14.68
CA GLY A 2 84.16 8.02 15.30
C GLY A 2 83.12 6.98 14.83
N ARG A 3 83.36 6.28 13.72
CA ARG A 3 84.15 5.03 13.52
C ARG A 3 83.37 3.73 13.82
N SER A 4 83.09 3.03 12.72
CA SER A 4 83.06 1.57 12.47
C SER A 4 83.50 0.63 13.59
N ILE A 5 82.84 -0.56 13.68
CA ILE A 5 83.49 -1.89 13.64
C ILE A 5 82.46 -3.01 13.26
N ARG A 6 82.78 -3.69 12.14
CA ARG A 6 82.76 -5.14 11.78
C ARG A 6 81.68 -6.09 12.34
N ARG A 7 80.92 -6.75 11.44
CA ARG A 7 81.08 -8.10 10.81
C ARG A 7 80.51 -9.25 11.64
N GLY A 8 79.65 -10.02 10.98
CA GLY A 8 79.29 -11.37 11.38
C GLY A 8 78.34 -11.98 10.35
N ALA A 9 78.91 -12.55 9.28
CA ALA A 9 78.16 -13.33 8.29
C ALA A 9 77.76 -14.68 8.89
N GLY A 10 76.49 -15.03 8.77
CA GLY A 10 75.96 -16.37 9.03
C GLY A 10 74.91 -16.65 7.98
N GLY A 11 75.31 -17.33 6.90
CA GLY A 11 74.40 -17.79 5.87
C GLY A 11 73.47 -18.86 6.44
N ALA A 12 72.18 -18.71 6.16
CA ALA A 12 71.23 -19.81 6.18
C ALA A 12 70.36 -19.66 4.93
N VAL A 13 70.60 -20.56 3.98
CA VAL A 13 69.76 -20.77 2.80
C VAL A 13 68.42 -21.29 3.33
N ALA A 14 67.38 -20.46 3.27
CA ALA A 14 66.01 -20.89 3.53
C ALA A 14 65.34 -21.19 2.18
N MET A 15 65.14 -22.48 1.92
CA MET A 15 64.29 -22.99 0.84
C MET A 15 62.90 -22.34 0.93
N ALA A 16 62.52 -21.59 -0.11
CA ALA A 16 61.15 -21.21 -0.32
C ALA A 16 60.36 -22.44 -0.79
N LEU A 17 59.67 -23.11 0.15
CA LEU A 17 58.60 -24.04 -0.19
C LEU A 17 57.41 -23.20 -0.71
N ALA A 18 57.21 -23.20 -2.02
CA ALA A 18 55.99 -22.71 -2.63
C ALA A 18 54.87 -23.73 -2.35
N CYS A 19 54.11 -23.52 -1.27
CA CYS A 19 52.82 -24.19 -1.09
C CYS A 19 51.82 -23.58 -2.07
N ALA A 20 51.69 -24.18 -3.25
CA ALA A 20 50.56 -23.95 -4.13
C ALA A 20 49.31 -24.53 -3.46
N VAL A 21 48.58 -23.70 -2.71
CA VAL A 21 47.22 -24.04 -2.28
C VAL A 21 46.32 -23.85 -3.49
N ALA A 22 45.97 -24.97 -4.13
CA ALA A 22 44.86 -24.99 -5.07
C ALA A 22 43.57 -24.70 -4.28
N LEU A 23 43.08 -23.46 -4.38
CA LEU A 23 41.71 -23.12 -4.01
C LEU A 23 40.79 -23.87 -4.97
N VAL A 24 40.34 -25.05 -4.55
CA VAL A 24 39.18 -25.71 -5.17
C VAL A 24 38.00 -24.81 -4.87
N ALA A 25 37.53 -24.06 -5.88
CA ALA A 25 36.29 -23.33 -5.81
C ALA A 25 35.17 -24.32 -5.50
N ALA A 26 34.61 -24.25 -4.30
CA ALA A 26 33.40 -24.99 -3.97
C ALA A 26 32.30 -24.57 -4.97
N PRO A 27 31.54 -25.52 -5.54
CA PRO A 27 30.41 -25.16 -6.37
C PRO A 27 29.46 -24.29 -5.53
N ALA A 28 29.06 -23.15 -6.08
CA ALA A 28 28.09 -22.28 -5.46
C ALA A 28 26.87 -23.12 -5.07
N ALA A 29 26.50 -23.09 -3.78
CA ALA A 29 25.28 -23.71 -3.31
C ALA A 29 24.12 -23.20 -4.18
N PRO A 30 23.24 -24.08 -4.69
CA PRO A 30 22.07 -23.64 -5.42
C PRO A 30 21.31 -22.68 -4.51
N ALA A 31 21.03 -21.48 -5.02
CA ALA A 31 20.23 -20.49 -4.30
C ALA A 31 18.97 -21.20 -3.79
N ALA A 32 18.71 -21.09 -2.49
CA ALA A 32 17.48 -21.60 -1.91
C ALA A 32 16.32 -21.09 -2.77
N PRO A 33 15.37 -21.96 -3.16
CA PRO A 33 14.23 -21.51 -3.93
C PRO A 33 13.58 -20.38 -3.13
N VAL A 34 13.55 -19.19 -3.73
CA VAL A 34 12.76 -18.09 -3.22
C VAL A 34 11.33 -18.62 -3.22
N THR A 35 10.83 -19.00 -2.04
CA THR A 35 9.41 -19.25 -1.84
C THR A 35 8.73 -17.98 -2.31
N ARG A 36 8.09 -18.04 -3.49
CA ARG A 36 7.20 -17.00 -3.97
C ARG A 36 6.21 -16.75 -2.84
N ALA A 37 6.34 -15.60 -2.18
CA ALA A 37 5.20 -14.99 -1.52
C ALA A 37 4.07 -15.00 -2.56
N GLY A 38 2.89 -15.50 -2.18
CA GLY A 38 1.77 -15.68 -3.09
C GLY A 38 1.63 -14.43 -3.96
N THR A 39 1.73 -14.59 -5.27
CA THR A 39 1.41 -13.54 -6.23
C THR A 39 0.04 -13.01 -5.84
N ALA A 40 -0.05 -11.73 -5.47
CA ALA A 40 -1.33 -11.05 -5.48
C ALA A 40 -1.97 -11.37 -6.84
N ALA A 41 -3.18 -11.93 -6.84
CA ALA A 41 -3.89 -12.18 -8.08
C ALA A 41 -3.90 -10.87 -8.87
N GLY A 42 -3.46 -10.94 -10.13
CA GLY A 42 -3.38 -9.76 -10.99
C GLY A 42 -4.75 -9.13 -11.16
N CYS A 43 -4.76 -7.82 -11.39
CA CYS A 43 -5.97 -7.07 -11.68
C CYS A 43 -6.66 -7.59 -12.95
N SER A 44 -7.99 -7.58 -12.94
CA SER A 44 -8.79 -7.86 -14.13
C SER A 44 -8.62 -6.74 -15.16
N MET A 45 -8.28 -7.11 -16.39
CA MET A 45 -7.99 -6.19 -17.49
C MET A 45 -8.92 -6.44 -18.67
N ASP A 46 -9.26 -5.38 -19.41
CA ASP A 46 -9.96 -5.44 -20.69
C ASP A 46 -9.20 -4.59 -21.72
N ASP A 47 -8.18 -5.20 -22.32
CA ASP A 47 -7.28 -4.56 -23.28
C ASP A 47 -7.93 -4.23 -24.63
N GLN A 48 -9.18 -4.66 -24.84
CA GLN A 48 -9.94 -4.36 -26.07
C GLN A 48 -10.64 -3.00 -25.99
N ALA A 49 -10.83 -2.46 -24.79
CA ALA A 49 -11.44 -1.17 -24.60
C ALA A 49 -10.51 -0.08 -25.17
N GLN A 50 -11.03 0.79 -26.02
CA GLN A 50 -10.26 1.79 -26.80
C GLN A 50 -10.07 3.14 -26.08
N GLY A 51 -10.66 3.32 -24.90
CA GLY A 51 -10.61 4.59 -24.18
C GLY A 51 -11.64 5.58 -24.71
N LEU A 52 -12.87 5.14 -24.93
CA LEU A 52 -13.98 6.01 -25.29
C LEU A 52 -14.95 6.13 -24.10
N PRO A 53 -15.00 7.28 -23.41
CA PRO A 53 -15.80 7.40 -22.20
C PRO A 53 -17.30 7.37 -22.54
N GLY A 54 -17.99 6.40 -21.96
CA GLY A 54 -19.43 6.24 -22.06
C GLY A 54 -20.15 6.77 -20.81
N ARG A 55 -21.08 5.97 -20.28
CA ARG A 55 -21.86 6.35 -19.10
C ARG A 55 -20.99 6.37 -17.84
N ALA A 56 -21.03 7.49 -17.13
CA ALA A 56 -20.44 7.61 -15.80
C ALA A 56 -21.19 6.78 -14.74
N SER A 57 -20.48 6.36 -13.70
CA SER A 57 -21.03 5.70 -12.52
C SER A 57 -20.68 6.51 -11.27
N GLY A 58 -21.69 6.77 -10.43
CA GLY A 58 -21.52 7.53 -9.19
C GLY A 58 -21.10 8.99 -9.40
N THR A 59 -20.56 9.61 -8.35
CA THR A 59 -19.96 10.95 -8.40
C THR A 59 -18.43 10.87 -8.46
N PRO A 60 -17.73 11.88 -8.99
CA PRO A 60 -16.27 11.89 -8.98
C PRO A 60 -15.70 11.94 -7.56
N VAL A 61 -14.69 11.11 -7.31
CA VAL A 61 -13.78 11.23 -6.16
C VAL A 61 -12.90 12.44 -6.37
N GLN A 62 -12.82 13.30 -5.35
CA GLN A 62 -11.98 14.49 -5.34
C GLN A 62 -10.70 14.20 -4.57
N VAL A 63 -9.54 14.43 -5.18
CA VAL A 63 -8.23 14.29 -4.53
C VAL A 63 -7.58 15.67 -4.49
N PRO A 64 -7.61 16.35 -3.33
CA PRO A 64 -6.93 17.64 -3.18
C PRO A 64 -5.41 17.45 -3.25
N ARG A 65 -4.76 18.40 -3.92
CA ARG A 65 -3.30 18.46 -4.08
C ARG A 65 -2.71 19.55 -3.19
N ARG A 66 -1.44 19.38 -2.83
CA ARG A 66 -0.71 20.39 -2.03
C ARG A 66 -0.61 21.74 -2.72
N ASP A 67 -0.61 21.76 -4.05
CA ASP A 67 -0.55 22.98 -4.85
C ASP A 67 -1.90 23.72 -4.94
N GLY A 68 -2.95 23.20 -4.31
CA GLY A 68 -4.30 23.78 -4.31
C GLY A 68 -5.17 23.33 -5.48
N ARG A 69 -4.66 22.53 -6.42
CA ARG A 69 -5.48 21.86 -7.44
C ARG A 69 -6.27 20.71 -6.83
N VAL A 70 -7.27 20.26 -7.56
CA VAL A 70 -8.02 19.04 -7.28
C VAL A 70 -7.98 18.13 -8.50
N ASP A 71 -7.61 16.88 -8.27
CA ASP A 71 -7.75 15.80 -9.24
C ASP A 71 -9.09 15.10 -9.05
N GLN A 72 -9.70 14.69 -10.16
CA GLN A 72 -10.95 13.97 -10.15
C GLN A 72 -10.77 12.58 -10.73
N PHE A 73 -11.36 11.60 -10.05
CA PHE A 73 -11.44 10.23 -10.52
C PHE A 73 -12.89 9.80 -10.58
N GLN A 74 -13.28 9.11 -11.64
CA GLN A 74 -14.63 8.58 -11.76
C GLN A 74 -14.63 7.30 -12.60
N ALA A 75 -15.56 6.40 -12.30
CA ALA A 75 -15.75 5.19 -13.06
C ALA A 75 -16.64 5.49 -14.28
N PHE A 76 -16.20 5.13 -15.48
CA PHE A 76 -17.01 5.20 -16.71
C PHE A 76 -17.00 3.86 -17.41
N HIS A 77 -18.12 3.49 -18.00
CA HIS A 77 -18.13 2.41 -18.99
C HIS A 77 -17.39 2.85 -20.24
N ASP A 78 -16.62 1.95 -20.84
CA ASP A 78 -16.11 2.11 -22.18
C ASP A 78 -17.07 1.39 -23.15
N THR A 79 -17.59 2.10 -24.15
CA THR A 79 -18.56 1.54 -25.11
C THR A 79 -17.96 0.46 -26.01
N THR A 80 -16.64 0.36 -26.05
CA THR A 80 -15.89 -0.64 -26.84
C THR A 80 -15.41 -1.82 -25.99
N GLY A 81 -15.53 -1.73 -24.66
CA GLY A 81 -15.15 -2.81 -23.74
C GLY A 81 -16.06 -4.02 -23.83
N ARG A 82 -15.48 -5.23 -23.61
CA ARG A 82 -16.22 -6.50 -23.67
C ARG A 82 -16.66 -7.01 -22.30
N SER A 83 -15.99 -6.56 -21.24
CA SER A 83 -16.30 -6.97 -19.87
C SER A 83 -17.68 -6.48 -19.40
N GLY A 84 -18.22 -5.41 -20.01
CA GLY A 84 -19.40 -4.71 -19.52
C GLY A 84 -19.17 -3.97 -18.20
N LEU A 85 -17.94 -3.95 -17.70
CA LEU A 85 -17.54 -3.29 -16.47
C LEU A 85 -17.01 -1.87 -16.75
N PRO A 86 -17.12 -0.96 -15.78
CA PRO A 86 -16.51 0.35 -15.90
C PRO A 86 -14.99 0.30 -15.67
N PHE A 87 -14.32 1.36 -16.11
CA PHE A 87 -12.89 1.62 -15.95
C PHE A 87 -12.71 2.89 -15.12
N VAL A 88 -11.53 3.07 -14.52
CA VAL A 88 -11.21 4.33 -13.84
C VAL A 88 -10.73 5.38 -14.84
N TRP A 89 -11.29 6.57 -14.74
CA TRP A 89 -10.92 7.75 -15.51
C TRP A 89 -10.45 8.85 -14.57
N HIS A 90 -9.57 9.70 -15.08
CA HIS A 90 -8.93 10.78 -14.36
C HIS A 90 -9.02 12.08 -15.16
N ARG A 91 -9.13 13.21 -14.45
CA ARG A 91 -8.87 14.54 -15.00
C ARG A 91 -8.34 15.44 -13.89
N SER A 92 -7.57 16.45 -14.28
CA SER A 92 -6.95 17.40 -13.34
C SER A 92 -7.46 18.82 -13.58
N GLN A 93 -7.52 19.63 -12.52
CA GLN A 93 -7.57 21.08 -12.68
C GLN A 93 -6.29 21.58 -13.36
N ARG A 94 -6.42 22.58 -14.23
CA ARG A 94 -5.27 23.25 -14.86
C ARG A 94 -4.52 24.14 -13.88
N GLU A 95 -5.26 24.76 -12.97
CA GLU A 95 -4.79 25.69 -11.94
C GLU A 95 -5.73 25.62 -10.72
N PRO A 96 -5.29 26.02 -9.52
CA PRO A 96 -6.11 25.96 -8.30
C PRO A 96 -7.46 26.66 -8.48
N GLY A 97 -8.56 25.93 -8.28
CA GLY A 97 -9.92 26.46 -8.46
C GLY A 97 -10.35 26.69 -9.91
N GLY A 98 -9.48 26.42 -10.88
CA GLY A 98 -9.74 26.62 -12.30
C GLY A 98 -10.48 25.48 -12.99
N ALA A 99 -10.53 25.57 -14.31
CA ALA A 99 -11.16 24.58 -15.17
C ALA A 99 -10.40 23.24 -15.16
N TYR A 100 -11.14 22.16 -15.41
CA TYR A 100 -10.58 20.82 -15.59
C TYR A 100 -10.16 20.59 -17.05
N GLY A 101 -9.17 19.72 -17.21
CA GLY A 101 -8.90 19.07 -18.50
C GLY A 101 -9.97 18.05 -18.89
N ASP A 102 -9.72 17.39 -20.01
CA ASP A 102 -10.56 16.29 -20.49
C ASP A 102 -10.39 15.04 -19.61
N TRP A 103 -11.36 14.13 -19.69
CA TRP A 103 -11.26 12.84 -19.02
C TRP A 103 -10.35 11.90 -19.80
N GLU A 104 -9.41 11.29 -19.10
CA GLU A 104 -8.48 10.31 -19.63
C GLU A 104 -8.61 9.00 -18.88
N ARG A 105 -8.53 7.88 -19.60
CA ARG A 105 -8.60 6.57 -18.96
C ARG A 105 -7.28 6.25 -18.29
N VAL A 106 -7.33 5.87 -17.02
CA VAL A 106 -6.13 5.57 -16.21
C VAL A 106 -5.45 4.31 -16.70
N SER A 107 -6.21 3.24 -16.95
CA SER A 107 -5.70 1.95 -17.40
C SER A 107 -6.80 1.10 -18.05
N ALA A 108 -6.43 -0.07 -18.55
CA ALA A 108 -7.38 -1.11 -18.98
C ALA A 108 -7.93 -1.95 -17.81
N GLY A 109 -7.64 -1.58 -16.56
CA GLY A 109 -8.17 -2.25 -15.37
C GLY A 109 -9.67 -2.00 -15.18
N THR A 110 -10.43 -3.07 -14.99
CA THR A 110 -11.88 -2.99 -14.77
C THR A 110 -12.22 -2.82 -13.29
N VAL A 111 -13.35 -2.16 -13.01
CA VAL A 111 -13.87 -1.93 -11.64
C VAL A 111 -15.12 -2.80 -11.42
N GLY A 112 -15.16 -3.56 -10.32
CA GLY A 112 -16.28 -4.43 -9.96
C GLY A 112 -15.96 -5.92 -10.15
N PRO A 113 -16.94 -6.80 -10.43
CA PRO A 113 -18.37 -6.53 -10.62
C PRO A 113 -19.15 -6.29 -9.32
N LYS A 114 -18.57 -6.63 -8.15
CA LYS A 114 -19.31 -6.63 -6.87
C LYS A 114 -19.88 -5.25 -6.50
N ALA A 115 -19.12 -4.20 -6.77
CA ALA A 115 -19.53 -2.81 -6.60
C ALA A 115 -18.62 -1.92 -7.44
N VAL A 116 -19.07 -0.70 -7.74
CA VAL A 116 -18.23 0.32 -8.34
C VAL A 116 -17.64 1.17 -7.21
N PHE A 117 -16.39 0.88 -6.84
CA PHE A 117 -15.66 1.62 -5.82
C PHE A 117 -14.30 2.06 -6.35
N ILE A 118 -14.01 3.34 -6.16
CA ILE A 118 -12.73 3.99 -6.47
C ILE A 118 -12.38 4.92 -5.31
N THR A 119 -11.09 5.08 -5.02
CA THR A 119 -10.59 6.09 -4.08
C THR A 119 -9.15 6.44 -4.42
N GLY A 120 -8.69 7.63 -4.08
CA GLY A 120 -7.34 8.06 -4.41
C GLY A 120 -6.81 9.08 -3.41
N ILE A 121 -5.51 9.35 -3.51
CA ILE A 121 -4.80 10.23 -2.58
C ILE A 121 -3.51 10.75 -3.21
N GLU A 122 -3.11 11.98 -2.85
CA GLU A 122 -1.77 12.46 -3.18
C GLU A 122 -0.74 11.84 -2.22
N ASN A 123 0.26 11.17 -2.76
CA ASN A 123 1.30 10.51 -1.97
C ASN A 123 2.35 11.49 -1.42
N ALA A 124 3.29 10.97 -0.64
CA ALA A 124 4.33 11.77 -0.02
C ALA A 124 5.28 12.42 -1.03
N ALA A 125 5.53 11.76 -2.15
CA ALA A 125 6.34 12.27 -3.26
C ALA A 125 5.62 13.35 -4.08
N GLY A 126 4.35 13.64 -3.78
CA GLY A 126 3.53 14.61 -4.51
C GLY A 126 2.88 14.05 -5.76
N GLY A 127 2.98 12.74 -6.01
CA GLY A 127 2.25 12.03 -7.05
C GLY A 127 0.84 11.60 -6.61
N LEU A 128 0.13 10.88 -7.47
CA LEU A 128 -1.19 10.32 -7.18
C LEU A 128 -1.12 8.81 -6.98
N GLU A 129 -1.86 8.31 -6.00
CA GLU A 129 -2.15 6.89 -5.80
C GLU A 129 -3.65 6.68 -5.98
N LEU A 130 -4.03 5.68 -6.75
CA LEU A 130 -5.41 5.37 -7.07
C LEU A 130 -5.70 3.90 -6.80
N PHE A 131 -6.85 3.64 -6.19
CA PHE A 131 -7.32 2.32 -5.79
C PHE A 131 -8.72 2.07 -6.31
N TRP A 132 -9.02 0.84 -6.70
CA TRP A 132 -10.37 0.44 -7.08
C TRP A 132 -10.66 -1.01 -6.71
N LEU A 133 -11.94 -1.32 -6.56
CA LEU A 133 -12.39 -2.68 -6.26
C LEU A 133 -12.33 -3.55 -7.52
N ASP A 134 -11.71 -4.72 -7.40
CA ASP A 134 -11.69 -5.77 -8.41
C ASP A 134 -12.01 -7.13 -7.77
N HIS A 135 -13.14 -7.73 -8.15
CA HIS A 135 -13.64 -9.04 -7.70
C HIS A 135 -13.65 -9.28 -6.17
N GLY A 136 -13.61 -8.22 -5.37
CA GLY A 136 -13.61 -8.25 -3.90
C GLY A 136 -12.26 -8.00 -3.26
N GLY A 137 -11.18 -7.89 -4.04
CA GLY A 137 -9.92 -7.28 -3.60
C GLY A 137 -9.78 -5.87 -4.15
N PHE A 138 -8.64 -5.24 -3.88
CA PHE A 138 -8.31 -3.94 -4.45
C PHE A 138 -7.15 -4.04 -5.42
N CYS A 139 -7.23 -3.25 -6.48
CA CYS A 139 -6.14 -2.93 -7.38
C CYS A 139 -5.65 -1.52 -7.11
N HIS A 140 -4.40 -1.24 -7.47
CA HIS A 140 -3.86 0.11 -7.42
C HIS A 140 -2.95 0.42 -8.60
N THR A 141 -2.77 1.73 -8.83
CA THR A 141 -1.82 2.32 -9.77
C THR A 141 -1.38 3.68 -9.25
N ALA A 142 -0.23 4.15 -9.70
CA ALA A 142 0.35 5.43 -9.29
C ALA A 142 0.78 6.27 -10.49
N GLN A 143 0.76 7.59 -10.31
CA GLN A 143 1.31 8.58 -11.23
C GLN A 143 2.34 9.43 -10.49
N GLY A 144 3.46 9.75 -11.15
CA GLY A 144 4.50 10.60 -10.58
C GLY A 144 4.04 12.04 -10.31
N PRO A 145 4.82 12.83 -9.54
CA PRO A 145 4.48 14.21 -9.21
C PRO A 145 4.37 15.13 -10.44
N ASP A 146 5.16 14.85 -11.49
CA ASP A 146 5.14 15.60 -12.75
C ASP A 146 3.98 15.19 -13.68
N GLY A 147 3.12 14.26 -13.23
CA GLY A 147 2.07 13.66 -14.04
C GLY A 147 2.60 12.57 -14.98
N GLY A 148 1.94 12.40 -16.13
CA GLY A 148 2.35 11.46 -17.18
C GLY A 148 1.73 10.07 -17.06
N ALA A 149 2.45 9.05 -17.52
CA ALA A 149 1.91 7.68 -17.57
C ALA A 149 1.67 7.12 -16.16
N TRP A 150 0.55 6.42 -16.01
CA TRP A 150 0.24 5.62 -14.84
C TRP A 150 1.08 4.34 -14.81
N SER A 151 1.41 3.86 -13.62
CA SER A 151 2.03 2.54 -13.44
C SER A 151 1.07 1.43 -13.88
N ALA A 152 1.61 0.26 -14.19
CA ALA A 152 0.77 -0.91 -14.44
C ALA A 152 -0.15 -1.18 -13.21
N PRO A 153 -1.43 -1.55 -13.42
CA PRO A 153 -2.29 -2.00 -12.34
C PRO A 153 -1.74 -3.23 -11.61
N GLU A 154 -1.69 -3.15 -10.28
CA GLU A 154 -1.23 -4.24 -9.43
C GLU A 154 -2.25 -4.55 -8.32
N GLY A 155 -2.33 -5.82 -7.93
CA GLY A 155 -3.15 -6.25 -6.81
C GLY A 155 -2.63 -5.64 -5.51
N PHE A 156 -3.48 -4.87 -4.82
CA PHE A 156 -3.13 -4.17 -3.59
C PHE A 156 -3.12 -5.08 -2.36
N GLY A 157 -3.55 -6.33 -2.45
CA GLY A 157 -3.38 -7.33 -1.38
C GLY A 157 -4.19 -7.08 -0.11
N LEU A 158 -5.13 -6.14 -0.11
CA LEU A 158 -6.19 -6.04 0.89
C LEU A 158 -7.49 -6.60 0.31
N GLN A 159 -8.15 -7.47 1.07
CA GLN A 159 -9.34 -8.19 0.61
C GLN A 159 -10.42 -8.20 1.71
N PRO A 160 -11.32 -7.20 1.72
CA PRO A 160 -12.39 -7.11 2.69
C PRO A 160 -13.35 -8.27 2.61
N ALA A 161 -13.90 -8.64 3.76
CA ALA A 161 -15.01 -9.58 3.80
C ALA A 161 -16.20 -9.00 3.02
N PRO A 162 -16.96 -9.84 2.30
CA PRO A 162 -18.13 -9.38 1.54
C PRO A 162 -19.06 -8.54 2.42
N TYR A 163 -19.51 -7.38 1.94
CA TYR A 163 -20.40 -6.44 2.64
C TYR A 163 -19.79 -5.68 3.83
N HIS A 164 -18.53 -5.90 4.18
CA HIS A 164 -17.87 -5.22 5.30
C HIS A 164 -17.23 -3.89 4.89
N GLY A 165 -17.80 -3.18 3.92
CA GLY A 165 -17.29 -1.91 3.41
C GLY A 165 -16.07 -2.04 2.49
N PHE A 166 -15.37 -0.91 2.29
CA PHE A 166 -14.29 -0.77 1.32
C PHE A 166 -12.99 -0.24 1.94
N LEU A 167 -12.06 0.17 1.09
CA LEU A 167 -10.77 0.71 1.50
C LEU A 167 -10.91 2.09 2.15
N THR A 168 -10.34 2.27 3.33
CA THR A 168 -10.17 3.58 3.97
C THR A 168 -8.72 4.02 3.83
N LEU A 169 -8.50 5.25 3.35
CA LEU A 169 -7.18 5.88 3.26
C LEU A 169 -7.03 6.95 4.33
N PHE A 170 -5.84 7.03 4.93
CA PHE A 170 -5.48 8.08 5.89
C PHE A 170 -4.07 8.59 5.61
N LYS A 171 -3.90 9.91 5.51
CA LYS A 171 -2.60 10.58 5.44
C LYS A 171 -2.23 11.07 6.81
N ARG A 172 -1.14 10.55 7.37
CA ARG A 172 -0.55 11.10 8.58
C ARG A 172 0.02 12.48 8.30
N SER A 173 0.12 13.28 9.34
CA SER A 173 0.77 14.59 9.29
C SER A 173 2.25 14.54 8.88
N ASN A 174 2.94 13.40 9.02
CA ASN A 174 4.31 13.18 8.52
C ASN A 174 4.37 12.75 7.03
N GLY A 175 3.21 12.72 6.35
CA GLY A 175 3.08 12.34 4.94
C GLY A 175 2.96 10.83 4.69
N THR A 176 3.15 9.97 5.69
CA THR A 176 2.95 8.52 5.57
C THR A 176 1.48 8.23 5.26
N LEU A 177 1.23 7.34 4.31
CA LEU A 177 -0.12 6.87 4.01
C LEU A 177 -0.40 5.55 4.72
N VAL A 178 -1.62 5.40 5.19
CA VAL A 178 -2.14 4.15 5.75
C VAL A 178 -3.43 3.81 5.02
N ALA A 179 -3.47 2.61 4.45
CA ALA A 179 -4.65 2.05 3.81
C ALA A 179 -5.18 0.90 4.67
N MET A 180 -6.49 0.85 4.91
CA MET A 180 -7.12 -0.10 5.83
C MET A 180 -8.39 -0.68 5.24
N ALA A 181 -8.61 -1.98 5.45
CA ALA A 181 -9.85 -2.65 5.07
C ALA A 181 -10.11 -3.81 6.03
N SER A 182 -11.38 -4.19 6.21
CA SER A 182 -11.73 -5.41 6.94
C SER A 182 -11.01 -6.63 6.37
N SER A 183 -10.93 -7.71 7.13
CA SER A 183 -10.20 -8.92 6.73
C SER A 183 -11.13 -10.11 6.54
N THR A 184 -10.82 -10.95 5.55
CA THR A 184 -11.41 -12.29 5.41
C THR A 184 -10.69 -13.35 6.23
N LEU A 185 -9.50 -13.03 6.76
CA LEU A 185 -8.65 -13.98 7.47
C LEU A 185 -9.10 -14.14 8.92
N TRP A 186 -9.13 -15.38 9.37
CA TRP A 186 -9.77 -15.78 10.63
C TRP A 186 -9.05 -15.26 11.89
N ASP A 187 -7.74 -15.06 11.81
CA ASP A 187 -6.87 -14.67 12.93
C ASP A 187 -6.82 -13.16 13.19
N ARG A 188 -7.52 -12.37 12.36
CA ARG A 188 -7.62 -10.90 12.49
C ARG A 188 -9.01 -10.40 12.10
N SER A 189 -9.29 -9.13 12.35
CA SER A 189 -10.56 -8.49 11.98
C SER A 189 -10.40 -7.48 10.85
N MET A 190 -9.21 -6.91 10.72
CA MET A 190 -8.89 -5.88 9.73
C MET A 190 -7.42 -6.02 9.32
N GLU A 191 -7.04 -5.44 8.19
CA GLU A 191 -5.68 -5.39 7.67
C GLU A 191 -5.35 -3.96 7.25
N SER A 192 -4.06 -3.63 7.31
CA SER A 192 -3.54 -2.35 6.86
C SER A 192 -2.32 -2.51 5.96
N ARG A 193 -2.06 -1.53 5.11
CA ARG A 193 -0.77 -1.32 4.44
C ARG A 193 -0.29 0.09 4.75
N THR A 194 1.03 0.25 4.85
CA THR A 194 1.67 1.54 5.12
C THR A 194 2.57 1.91 3.94
N GLN A 195 2.47 3.13 3.44
CA GLN A 195 3.43 3.73 2.52
C GLN A 195 4.24 4.77 3.29
N LEU A 196 5.52 4.49 3.53
CA LEU A 196 6.38 5.45 4.22
C LEU A 196 6.64 6.66 3.33
N SER A 197 6.68 7.84 3.94
CA SER A 197 6.95 9.07 3.18
C SER A 197 8.38 9.16 2.64
N SER A 198 9.30 8.33 3.17
CA SER A 198 10.71 8.32 2.78
C SER A 198 11.00 7.63 1.45
N ASP A 199 10.21 6.61 1.09
CA ASP A 199 10.45 5.79 -0.11
C ASP A 199 9.24 5.74 -1.06
N GLY A 200 8.04 6.09 -0.58
CA GLY A 200 6.82 5.99 -1.39
C GLY A 200 6.43 4.55 -1.72
N VAL A 201 6.94 3.56 -1.00
CA VAL A 201 6.67 2.14 -1.29
C VAL A 201 5.65 1.58 -0.29
N TRP A 202 4.61 0.93 -0.81
CA TRP A 202 3.63 0.23 0.00
C TRP A 202 4.22 -1.03 0.62
N GLN A 203 4.36 -1.02 1.95
CA GLN A 203 4.74 -2.20 2.72
C GLN A 203 3.71 -3.32 2.61
N ARG A 204 4.08 -4.52 3.04
CA ARG A 204 3.18 -5.68 3.07
C ARG A 204 1.98 -5.43 3.99
N ALA A 205 0.89 -6.13 3.70
CA ALA A 205 -0.29 -6.13 4.55
C ALA A 205 0.05 -6.63 5.96
N THR A 206 -0.45 -5.92 6.97
CA THR A 206 -0.28 -6.22 8.39
C THR A 206 -1.63 -6.31 9.06
N GLY A 207 -1.82 -7.35 9.89
CA GLY A 207 -3.06 -7.55 10.61
C GLY A 207 -3.31 -6.50 11.69
N MET A 208 -4.56 -6.07 11.80
CA MET A 208 -5.05 -5.11 12.79
C MET A 208 -5.91 -5.83 13.81
N GLY A 209 -5.26 -6.57 14.72
CA GLY A 209 -5.89 -7.26 15.85
C GLY A 209 -7.04 -8.21 15.50
N LYS A 210 -7.55 -8.90 16.52
CA LYS A 210 -8.79 -9.71 16.41
C LYS A 210 -9.81 -9.21 17.41
N VAL A 211 -11.07 -9.11 16.98
CA VAL A 211 -12.19 -8.91 17.91
C VAL A 211 -12.31 -10.15 18.80
N PRO A 212 -12.32 -10.00 20.14
CA PRO A 212 -12.33 -11.14 21.05
C PRO A 212 -13.65 -11.92 21.02
N GLU A 213 -14.75 -11.28 20.62
CA GLU A 213 -16.06 -11.91 20.52
C GLU A 213 -16.18 -12.75 19.23
N SER A 214 -16.60 -14.00 19.38
CA SER A 214 -16.80 -14.92 18.26
C SER A 214 -17.92 -14.46 17.33
N GLY A 215 -17.73 -14.63 16.02
CA GLY A 215 -18.76 -14.31 15.02
C GLY A 215 -18.89 -12.83 14.69
N VAL A 216 -18.15 -11.95 15.36
CA VAL A 216 -18.17 -10.52 15.07
C VAL A 216 -17.27 -10.21 13.87
N GLY A 217 -17.86 -9.61 12.85
CA GLY A 217 -17.15 -8.99 11.74
C GLY A 217 -17.14 -7.48 11.88
N LEU A 218 -16.04 -6.83 11.50
CA LEU A 218 -15.98 -5.37 11.47
C LEU A 218 -16.24 -4.84 10.06
N SER A 219 -16.92 -3.71 9.99
CA SER A 219 -16.96 -2.86 8.80
C SER A 219 -15.56 -2.34 8.44
N ALA A 220 -15.46 -1.59 7.34
CA ALA A 220 -14.35 -0.67 7.11
C ALA A 220 -14.23 0.33 8.28
N PRO A 221 -13.06 0.93 8.50
CA PRO A 221 -12.89 1.99 9.49
C PRO A 221 -13.97 3.07 9.36
N GLY A 222 -14.64 3.38 10.47
CA GLY A 222 -15.59 4.49 10.58
C GLY A 222 -14.89 5.81 10.89
N THR A 223 -13.91 5.79 11.80
CA THR A 223 -13.02 6.94 12.05
C THR A 223 -11.57 6.51 12.14
N VAL A 224 -10.67 7.40 11.72
CA VAL A 224 -9.22 7.26 11.87
C VAL A 224 -8.70 8.60 12.35
N THR A 225 -8.09 8.62 13.54
CA THR A 225 -7.60 9.84 14.18
C THR A 225 -6.14 9.68 14.55
N GLU A 226 -5.31 10.63 14.15
CA GLU A 226 -3.93 10.74 14.65
C GLU A 226 -3.97 11.41 16.03
N LEU A 227 -3.57 10.66 17.07
CA LEU A 227 -3.51 11.12 18.45
C LEU A 227 -2.33 12.09 18.66
N PRO A 228 -2.30 12.87 19.77
CA PRO A 228 -1.19 13.78 20.07
C PRO A 228 0.19 13.09 20.15
N ASP A 229 0.21 11.80 20.51
CA ASP A 229 1.41 10.97 20.57
C ASP A 229 1.74 10.28 19.21
N ARG A 230 1.10 10.72 18.13
CA ARG A 230 1.29 10.28 16.73
C ARG A 230 0.81 8.86 16.41
N ARG A 231 0.21 8.15 17.37
CA ARG A 231 -0.47 6.88 17.10
C ARG A 231 -1.78 7.11 16.39
N LEU A 232 -2.22 6.13 15.60
CA LEU A 232 -3.58 6.12 15.06
C LEU A 232 -4.54 5.42 16.02
N LYS A 233 -5.67 6.08 16.31
CA LYS A 233 -6.87 5.46 16.84
C LYS A 233 -7.82 5.19 15.69
N VAL A 234 -8.31 3.96 15.59
CA VAL A 234 -9.27 3.53 14.57
C VAL A 234 -10.54 3.06 15.26
N THR A 235 -11.69 3.50 14.78
CA THR A 235 -12.98 2.92 15.17
C THR A 235 -13.64 2.22 13.99
N ALA A 236 -14.44 1.19 14.27
CA ALA A 236 -15.28 0.49 13.31
C ALA A 236 -16.57 0.05 14.00
N HIS A 237 -17.62 -0.18 13.22
CA HIS A 237 -18.83 -0.83 13.74
C HIS A 237 -18.85 -2.30 13.34
N GLU A 238 -19.65 -3.09 14.02
CA GLU A 238 -19.95 -4.45 13.59
C GLU A 238 -20.81 -4.40 12.32
N TRP A 239 -20.39 -5.10 11.27
CA TRP A 239 -20.95 -4.93 9.91
C TRP A 239 -22.47 -5.17 9.81
N ASN A 240 -23.03 -5.97 10.71
CA ASN A 240 -24.45 -6.34 10.78
C ASN A 240 -25.15 -5.77 12.03
N ALA A 241 -24.55 -4.81 12.72
CA ALA A 241 -25.14 -4.19 13.90
C ALA A 241 -24.82 -2.69 13.99
N ASP A 242 -25.86 -1.86 13.88
CA ASP A 242 -25.72 -0.40 13.80
C ASP A 242 -25.31 0.27 15.13
N SER A 243 -25.40 -0.45 16.25
CA SER A 243 -25.19 0.09 17.60
C SER A 243 -23.96 -0.49 18.32
N ARG A 244 -23.13 -1.26 17.62
CA ARG A 244 -21.98 -1.95 18.20
C ARG A 244 -20.68 -1.44 17.60
N TYR A 245 -19.89 -0.76 18.43
CA TYR A 245 -18.65 -0.09 18.01
C TYR A 245 -17.44 -0.70 18.69
N TRP A 246 -16.32 -0.63 17.97
CA TRP A 246 -15.04 -1.18 18.37
C TRP A 246 -13.94 -0.17 18.08
N GLN A 247 -12.92 -0.12 18.93
CA GLN A 247 -11.71 0.66 18.71
C GLN A 247 -10.45 -0.20 18.75
N LEU A 248 -9.43 0.28 18.05
CA LEU A 248 -8.07 -0.19 18.15
C LEU A 248 -7.12 1.00 18.06
N THR A 249 -6.11 1.03 18.93
CA THR A 249 -5.03 2.01 18.83
C THR A 249 -3.77 1.32 18.36
N GLU A 250 -3.02 2.01 17.49
CA GLU A 250 -1.69 1.63 17.07
C GLU A 250 -0.77 1.44 18.28
N VAL A 251 0.25 0.59 18.13
CA VAL A 251 1.32 0.43 19.10
C VAL A 251 2.54 1.19 18.59
N VAL A 252 3.20 1.95 19.47
CA VAL A 252 4.50 2.57 19.12
C VAL A 252 5.53 1.44 19.03
N PRO A 253 6.27 1.29 17.91
CA PRO A 253 7.29 0.27 17.80
C PRO A 253 8.50 0.62 18.67
N ASN A 254 9.40 -0.35 18.86
CA ASN A 254 10.60 -0.18 19.68
C ASN A 254 11.57 0.88 19.15
N ASP A 255 11.45 1.27 17.88
CA ASP A 255 12.22 2.36 17.27
C ASP A 255 11.60 3.76 17.52
N GLY A 256 10.49 3.80 18.27
CA GLY A 256 9.79 5.02 18.65
C GLY A 256 8.95 5.66 17.54
N ARG A 257 8.81 5.02 16.36
CA ARG A 257 8.11 5.62 15.20
C ARG A 257 6.85 4.85 14.83
N PRO A 258 5.65 5.44 14.94
CA PRO A 258 4.42 4.82 14.46
C PRO A 258 4.55 4.42 12.98
N SER A 259 4.50 3.12 12.70
CA SER A 259 4.73 2.57 11.35
C SER A 259 3.67 1.56 10.91
N GLY A 260 2.47 1.60 11.50
CA GLY A 260 1.36 0.68 11.18
C GLY A 260 1.41 -0.64 11.95
N TRP A 261 1.97 -0.64 13.15
CA TRP A 261 1.90 -1.79 14.05
C TRP A 261 0.70 -1.67 14.96
N TRP A 262 -0.14 -2.68 14.99
CA TRP A 262 -1.43 -2.58 15.66
C TRP A 262 -1.48 -3.39 16.95
N GLY A 263 -2.32 -2.94 17.87
CA GLY A 263 -2.64 -3.72 19.07
C GLY A 263 -3.22 -5.08 18.70
N ALA A 264 -3.06 -6.05 19.58
CA ALA A 264 -3.51 -7.41 19.34
C ALA A 264 -5.05 -7.56 19.37
N ARG A 265 -5.77 -6.64 20.03
CA ARG A 265 -7.19 -6.81 20.35
C ARG A 265 -7.98 -5.53 20.18
N TRP A 266 -9.16 -5.66 19.57
CA TRP A 266 -10.15 -4.60 19.52
C TRP A 266 -10.91 -4.51 20.84
N GLU A 267 -11.24 -3.29 21.24
CA GLU A 267 -12.00 -3.00 22.45
C GLU A 267 -13.40 -2.48 22.09
N ARG A 268 -14.42 -2.93 22.81
CA ARG A 268 -15.80 -2.51 22.57
C ARG A 268 -16.04 -1.13 23.17
N CYS A 269 -16.81 -0.29 22.48
CA CYS A 269 -17.21 1.04 22.95
C CYS A 269 -18.72 1.24 22.89
N ALA A 270 -19.21 2.24 23.62
CA ALA A 270 -20.62 2.63 23.61
C ALA A 270 -21.00 3.56 22.45
N THR A 271 -20.06 4.38 21.96
CA THR A 271 -20.30 5.40 20.93
C THR A 271 -19.49 5.12 19.66
N PRO A 272 -19.90 5.66 18.49
CA PRO A 272 -19.12 5.53 17.25
C PRO A 272 -17.69 6.09 17.32
N ALA A 273 -17.48 7.13 18.13
CA ALA A 273 -16.18 7.80 18.29
C ALA A 273 -15.30 7.17 19.38
N CYS A 274 -15.89 6.33 20.23
CA CYS A 274 -15.22 5.68 21.36
C CYS A 274 -14.50 6.67 22.28
N ASP A 275 -15.05 7.86 22.47
CA ASP A 275 -14.54 8.96 23.29
C ASP A 275 -15.01 8.91 24.74
#